data_AF-A0A2I8VIE3-F1
#
_entry.id   AF-A0A2I8VIE3-F1
#
_cell.length_a   1.000
_cell.length_b   1.000
_cell.length_c   1.000
_cell.angle_alpha   90.00
_cell.angle_beta   90.00
_cell.angle_gamma   90.00
#
_symmetry.space_group_name_H-M   'P 1'
#
loop_
_entity.id
_entity.type
_entity.pdbx_description
1 polymer ?
#
loop_
_entity_poly.entity_id
_entity_poly.type
_entity_poly.pdbx_seq_one_letter_code
_entity_poly.pdbx_strand_id
1 'polypeptide(L)'
;MYVESELKLNTLYEQFETLEYPLNRETAAESFEQSTLLMADGQTNLGALIERTRTPTFDSPEDLFVELQTVLPIEAVGEPGQSDGDA
;
A
#
# COMPACT_ATOMS: atom_id res chain seq x y z
N MET A 1 -11.63 17.10 13.13
CA MET A 1 -10.17 16.88 13.00
C MET A 1 -10.02 15.53 12.37
N TYR A 2 -9.82 15.48 11.05
CA TYR A 2 -9.50 14.23 10.38
C TYR A 2 -8.03 13.96 10.65
N VAL A 3 -7.73 12.82 11.25
CA VAL A 3 -6.35 12.42 11.50
C VAL A 3 -5.91 11.69 10.24
N GLU A 4 -5.05 12.32 9.46
CA GLU A 4 -4.39 11.67 8.32
C GLU A 4 -3.49 10.57 8.89
N SER A 5 -3.67 9.32 8.43
CA SER A 5 -2.90 8.18 8.93
C SER A 5 -1.68 7.95 8.05
N GLU A 6 -0.49 8.24 8.58
CA GLU A 6 0.78 7.99 7.90
C GLU A 6 1.19 6.52 8.08
N LEU A 7 1.27 5.77 6.99
CA LEU A 7 1.58 4.34 6.98
C LEU A 7 2.88 4.08 6.23
N LYS A 8 3.68 3.11 6.69
CA LYS A 8 4.90 2.69 6.00
C LYS A 8 4.61 1.46 5.15
N LEU A 9 5.37 1.28 4.06
CA LEU A 9 5.22 0.11 3.19
C LEU A 9 5.30 -1.22 3.96
N ASN A 10 6.21 -1.33 4.93
CA ASN A 10 6.38 -2.53 5.75
C ASN A 10 5.20 -2.83 6.70
N THR A 11 4.36 -1.84 7.02
CA THR A 11 3.19 -2.03 7.88
C THR A 11 1.90 -2.20 7.08
N LEU A 12 1.92 -1.98 5.75
CA LEU A 12 0.72 -2.07 4.92
C LEU A 12 0.10 -3.46 4.93
N TYR A 13 0.94 -4.49 4.89
CA TYR A 13 0.46 -5.87 4.90
C TYR A 13 -0.37 -6.15 6.15
N GLU A 14 0.12 -5.74 7.33
CA GLU A 14 -0.59 -5.87 8.60
C GLU A 14 -1.93 -5.11 8.58
N GLN A 15 -1.97 -3.93 7.97
CA GLN A 15 -3.21 -3.17 7.80
C GLN A 15 -4.20 -3.90 6.89
N PHE A 16 -3.73 -4.54 5.82
CA PHE A 16 -4.58 -5.30 4.91
C PHE A 16 -5.12 -6.57 5.55
N GLU A 17 -4.38 -7.20 6.47
CA GLU A 17 -4.86 -8.36 7.25
C GLU A 17 -6.04 -8.03 8.17
N THR A 18 -6.23 -6.75 8.52
CA THR A 18 -7.38 -6.32 9.34
C THR A 18 -8.70 -6.20 8.57
N LEU A 19 -8.66 -6.29 7.25
CA LEU A 19 -9.84 -6.14 6.38
C LEU A 19 -10.58 -7.46 6.20
N GLU A 20 -11.86 -7.37 5.90
CA GLU A 20 -12.70 -8.53 5.57
C GLU A 20 -12.67 -8.81 4.06
N TYR A 21 -12.39 -10.07 3.69
CA TYR A 21 -12.32 -10.53 2.31
C TYR A 21 -13.48 -11.48 1.97
N PRO A 22 -13.96 -11.52 0.71
CA PRO A 22 -13.45 -10.78 -0.46
C PRO A 22 -13.77 -9.28 -0.41
N LEU A 23 -12.79 -8.45 -0.83
CA LEU A 23 -12.86 -6.99 -0.74
C LEU A 23 -12.77 -6.35 -2.12
N ASN A 24 -13.68 -5.42 -2.42
CA ASN A 24 -13.66 -4.69 -3.69
C ASN A 24 -12.62 -3.57 -3.68
N ARG A 25 -12.03 -3.31 -4.84
CA ARG A 25 -11.03 -2.24 -5.03
C ARG A 25 -11.52 -0.87 -4.59
N GLU A 26 -12.77 -0.53 -4.94
CA GLU A 26 -13.38 0.75 -4.55
C GLU A 26 -13.48 0.86 -3.02
N THR A 27 -14.01 -0.18 -2.36
CA THR A 27 -14.12 -0.21 -0.90
C THR A 27 -12.77 -0.18 -0.19
N ALA A 28 -11.77 -0.88 -0.74
CA ALA A 28 -10.40 -0.82 -0.24
C ALA A 28 -9.82 0.59 -0.39
N ALA A 29 -10.00 1.23 -1.55
CA ALA A 29 -9.55 2.59 -1.78
C ALA A 29 -10.20 3.60 -0.84
N GLU A 30 -11.52 3.53 -0.66
CA GLU A 30 -12.27 4.38 0.29
C GLU A 30 -11.78 4.18 1.73
N SER A 31 -11.46 2.95 2.13
CA SER A 31 -10.95 2.66 3.48
C SER A 31 -9.59 3.33 3.75
N PHE A 32 -8.80 3.57 2.69
CA PHE A 32 -7.46 4.17 2.78
C PHE A 32 -7.36 5.53 2.08
N GLU A 33 -8.48 6.17 1.73
CA GLU A 33 -8.49 7.46 1.02
C GLU A 33 -7.86 8.59 1.85
N GLN A 34 -7.87 8.47 3.18
CA GLN A 34 -7.25 9.40 4.12
C GLN A 34 -5.88 8.92 4.63
N SER A 35 -5.39 7.79 4.10
CA SER A 35 -4.11 7.20 4.50
C SER A 35 -3.01 7.62 3.54
N THR A 36 -1.91 8.09 4.10
CA THR A 36 -0.73 8.52 3.36
C THR A 36 0.34 7.45 3.49
N LEU A 37 0.72 6.84 2.37
CA LEU A 37 1.85 5.93 2.28
C LEU A 37 3.16 6.74 2.27
N LEU A 38 3.96 6.54 3.31
CA LEU A 38 5.33 7.00 3.41
C LEU A 38 6.25 6.05 2.66
N MET A 39 6.99 6.61 1.71
CA MET A 39 7.94 5.94 0.84
C MET A 39 9.35 6.49 1.07
N ALA A 40 10.37 5.86 0.48
CA ALA A 40 11.75 6.31 0.64
C ALA A 40 12.01 7.71 0.06
N ASP A 41 11.41 8.02 -1.09
CA ASP A 41 11.60 9.29 -1.81
C ASP A 41 10.39 10.26 -1.68
N GLY A 42 9.47 10.01 -0.75
CA GLY A 42 8.34 10.90 -0.55
C GLY A 42 7.12 10.22 0.02
N GLN A 43 5.94 10.76 -0.27
CA GLN A 43 4.68 10.25 0.23
C GLN A 43 3.61 10.31 -0.84
N THR A 44 2.67 9.38 -0.80
CA THR A 44 1.55 9.30 -1.73
C THR A 44 0.29 8.83 -1.03
N ASN A 45 -0.87 9.16 -1.59
CA ASN A 45 -2.14 8.67 -1.06
C ASN A 45 -2.30 7.16 -1.35
N LEU A 46 -2.60 6.37 -0.32
CA LEU A 46 -2.73 4.93 -0.44
C LEU A 46 -4.01 4.52 -1.18
N GLY A 47 -5.14 5.14 -0.86
CA GLY A 47 -6.41 4.88 -1.55
C GLY A 47 -6.29 5.10 -3.06
N ALA A 48 -5.67 6.21 -3.47
CA ALA A 48 -5.43 6.52 -4.87
C ALA A 48 -4.51 5.51 -5.58
N LEU A 49 -3.57 4.89 -4.86
CA LEU A 49 -2.78 3.79 -5.43
C LEU A 49 -3.62 2.54 -5.63
N ILE A 50 -4.47 2.20 -4.65
CA ILE A 50 -5.37 1.05 -4.73
C ILE A 50 -6.32 1.20 -5.93
N GLU A 51 -6.88 2.38 -6.18
CA GLU A 51 -7.73 2.62 -7.35
C GLU A 51 -7.03 2.36 -8.69
N ARG A 52 -5.70 2.54 -8.75
CA ARG A 52 -4.90 2.33 -9.95
C ARG A 52 -4.61 0.86 -10.23
N THR A 53 -4.85 -0.03 -9.27
CA THR A 53 -4.70 -1.49 -9.45
C THR A 53 -5.67 -2.02 -10.51
N ARG A 54 -5.30 -3.13 -11.16
CA ARG A 54 -6.09 -3.70 -12.25
C ARG A 54 -7.14 -4.67 -11.74
N THR A 55 -6.86 -5.34 -10.64
CA THR A 55 -7.77 -6.29 -10.01
C THR A 55 -8.99 -5.57 -9.40
N PRO A 56 -10.23 -5.97 -9.76
CA PRO A 56 -11.45 -5.33 -9.24
C PRO A 56 -11.83 -5.78 -7.83
N THR A 57 -11.44 -6.99 -7.44
CA THR A 57 -11.76 -7.60 -6.14
C THR A 57 -10.60 -8.47 -5.70
N PHE A 58 -10.20 -8.33 -4.44
CA PHE A 58 -9.12 -9.09 -3.81
C PHE A 58 -9.72 -10.20 -2.96
N ASP A 59 -9.16 -11.40 -3.07
CA ASP A 59 -9.60 -12.56 -2.27
C ASP A 59 -8.86 -12.66 -0.93
N SER A 60 -7.71 -11.98 -0.80
CA SER A 60 -6.82 -12.06 0.36
C SER A 60 -5.95 -10.80 0.49
N PRO A 61 -5.40 -10.52 1.69
CA PRO A 61 -4.50 -9.39 1.90
C PRO A 61 -3.22 -9.48 1.06
N GLU A 62 -2.74 -10.70 0.79
CA GLU A 62 -1.61 -10.93 -0.12
C GLU A 62 -1.91 -10.45 -1.55
N ASP A 63 -3.13 -10.70 -2.04
CA ASP A 63 -3.53 -10.38 -3.41
C ASP A 63 -3.58 -8.86 -3.60
N LEU A 64 -4.17 -8.15 -2.62
CA LEU A 64 -4.15 -6.69 -2.55
C LEU A 64 -2.71 -6.14 -2.47
N PHE A 65 -1.87 -6.72 -1.63
CA PHE A 65 -0.49 -6.25 -1.46
C PHE A 65 0.35 -6.45 -2.72
N VAL A 66 0.25 -7.62 -3.37
CA VAL A 66 0.95 -7.92 -4.63
C VAL A 66 0.49 -6.97 -5.73
N GLU A 67 -0.82 -6.79 -5.90
CA GLU A 67 -1.36 -5.86 -6.90
C GLU A 67 -0.92 -4.42 -6.64
N LEU A 68 -0.89 -4.00 -5.37
CA LEU A 68 -0.38 -2.68 -5.00
C LEU A 68 1.10 -2.51 -5.41
N GLN A 69 1.94 -3.54 -5.22
CA GLN A 69 3.34 -3.48 -5.65
C GLN A 69 3.49 -3.30 -7.17
N THR A 70 2.52 -3.72 -7.98
CA THR A 70 2.57 -3.51 -9.44
C THR A 70 2.38 -2.05 -9.85
N VAL A 71 1.74 -1.23 -8.99
CA VAL A 71 1.47 0.20 -9.25
C VAL A 71 2.38 1.15 -8.48
N LEU A 72 3.15 0.62 -7.51
CA LEU A 72 4.13 1.41 -6.78
C LEU A 72 5.28 1.85 -7.71
N PRO A 73 5.72 3.11 -7.62
CA PRO A 73 6.91 3.55 -8.33
C PRO A 73 8.15 2.81 -7.81
N ILE A 74 9.12 2.56 -8.69
CA ILE A 74 10.34 1.79 -8.40
C ILE A 74 11.11 2.43 -7.23
N GLU A 75 11.04 3.76 -7.11
CA GLU A 75 11.64 4.58 -6.04
C GLU A 75 10.96 4.38 -4.67
N ALA A 76 9.72 3.87 -4.64
CA ALA A 76 8.95 3.71 -3.41
C ALA A 76 9.43 2.56 -2.51
N VAL A 77 9.99 1.52 -3.14
CA VAL A 77 10.41 0.28 -2.47
C VAL A 77 11.77 0.45 -1.79
N GLY A 78 12.49 1.55 -2.10
CA GLY A 78 13.94 1.62 -1.88
C GLY A 78 14.64 0.69 -2.86
N GLU A 79 15.87 1.02 -3.25
CA GLU A 79 16.61 0.15 -4.17
C GLU A 79 16.66 -1.29 -3.60
N PRO A 80 16.35 -2.33 -4.41
CA PRO A 80 16.55 -3.72 -4.01
C PRO A 80 18.07 -3.96 -3.89
N GLY A 81 18.67 -3.56 -2.77
CA GLY A 81 20.13 -3.58 -2.61
C GLY A 81 20.77 -2.70 -1.53
N GLN A 82 20.04 -2.09 -0.59
CA GLN A 82 20.66 -1.46 0.59
C GLN A 82 20.49 -2.33 1.85
N SER A 83 20.89 -3.59 1.71
CA SER A 83 21.42 -4.38 2.84
C SER A 83 22.79 -4.89 2.42
N ASP A 84 23.73 -3.96 2.22
CA ASP A 84 25.13 -4.31 2.43
C ASP A 84 25.55 -3.57 3.70
N GLY A 85 25.68 -4.36 4.77
CA GLY A 85 26.18 -3.88 6.04
C GLY A 85 27.59 -3.34 5.86
N ASP A 86 27.77 -2.14 6.38
CA ASP A 86 28.98 -1.58 6.98
C ASP A 86 30.23 -2.49 7.02
N ALA A 87 31.28 -2.01 6.34
CA ALA A 87 32.73 -2.04 6.66
C ALA A 87 33.51 -3.37 6.76
#